data_AF-A0A9P4DBM7-F1
#
_entry.id   AF-A0A9P4DBM7-F1
#
_cell.length_a   1.000
_cell.length_b   1.000
_cell.length_c   1.000
_cell.angle_alpha   90.00
_cell.angle_beta   90.00
_cell.angle_gamma   90.00
#
_symmetry.space_group_name_H-M   'P 1'
#
loop_
_entity.id
_entity.type
_entity.pdbx_description
1 polymer ?
#
loop_
_entity_poly.entity_id
_entity_poly.type
_entity_poly.pdbx_seq_one_letter_code
_entity_poly.pdbx_strand_id
1 'polypeptide(L)'
;MRGVIIIKGGVRKKGKKWYYYFDLGVIDGKRKKVERAGGNTKKDAEKALREALKEYENTGIMFDECEMNLAEYLDFWFNKYVILNCKYNTQESYRIHIQTHIKPALGHYKLKSLTPATLQNFINAKFRSNYSQSTLEVIRAILKKL
;
A
#
# COMPACT_ATOMS: atom_id res chain seq x y z
N MET A 1 16.58 14.28 -11.66
CA MET A 1 15.61 14.21 -10.54
C MET A 1 16.23 14.95 -9.36
N ARG A 2 15.61 16.04 -8.89
CA ARG A 2 16.13 16.81 -7.74
C ARG A 2 15.83 16.04 -6.46
N GLY A 3 16.88 15.63 -5.75
CA GLY A 3 16.78 15.00 -4.43
C GLY A 3 16.06 15.94 -3.47
N VAL A 4 15.10 15.39 -2.75
CA VAL A 4 14.29 16.14 -1.80
C VAL A 4 15.14 16.36 -0.53
N ILE A 5 15.50 17.61 -0.27
CA ILE A 5 16.34 18.02 0.87
C ILE A 5 15.50 17.93 2.15
N ILE A 6 15.87 17.05 3.09
CA ILE A 6 15.27 17.02 4.44
C ILE A 6 15.82 18.19 5.24
N ILE A 7 14.94 19.09 5.68
CA ILE A 7 15.37 20.39 6.22
C ILE A 7 15.52 20.37 7.76
N LYS A 8 14.78 19.50 8.49
CA LYS A 8 14.92 19.16 9.92
C LYS A 8 13.72 18.34 10.42
N GLY A 9 13.93 17.48 11.42
CA GLY A 9 12.88 16.76 12.15
C GLY A 9 13.01 16.89 13.67
N GLY A 10 11.95 16.54 14.40
CA GLY A 10 11.90 16.63 15.86
C GLY A 10 10.75 15.83 16.46
N VAL A 11 10.70 15.79 17.79
CA VAL A 11 9.63 15.14 18.55
C VAL A 11 8.88 16.14 19.40
N ARG A 12 7.58 15.94 19.58
CA ARG A 12 6.75 16.78 20.45
C ARG A 12 5.71 15.96 21.19
N LYS A 13 5.33 16.43 22.38
CA LYS A 13 4.26 15.81 23.17
C LYS A 13 2.91 16.43 22.80
N LYS A 14 1.90 15.59 22.56
CA LYS A 14 0.50 15.98 22.30
C LYS A 14 -0.38 15.14 23.23
N GLY A 15 -0.87 15.77 24.30
CA GLY A 15 -1.59 15.07 25.36
C GLY A 15 -0.74 13.99 26.04
N LYS A 16 -1.22 12.74 26.01
CA LYS A 16 -0.53 11.57 26.60
C LYS A 16 0.48 10.90 25.67
N LYS A 17 0.53 11.28 24.38
CA LYS A 17 1.38 10.63 23.37
C LYS A 17 2.48 11.56 22.88
N TRP A 18 3.59 10.97 22.46
CA TRP A 18 4.67 11.64 21.76
C TRP A 18 4.50 11.42 20.26
N TYR A 19 4.79 12.47 19.50
CA TYR A 19 4.72 12.52 18.05
C TYR A 19 6.10 12.88 17.53
N TYR A 20 6.44 12.36 16.36
CA TYR A 20 7.60 12.81 15.61
C TYR A 20 7.15 13.53 14.34
N TYR A 21 7.98 14.44 13.85
CA TYR A 21 7.77 15.14 12.60
C TYR A 21 9.09 15.37 11.88
N PHE A 22 9.04 15.47 10.56
CA PHE A 22 10.18 15.91 9.76
C PHE A 22 9.69 16.59 8.47
N ASP A 23 10.48 17.53 7.99
CA ASP A 23 10.16 18.34 6.82
C ASP A 23 10.75 17.70 5.55
N LEU A 24 9.89 17.48 4.55
CA LEU A 24 10.25 16.94 3.24
C LEU A 24 10.49 18.04 2.20
N GLY A 25 10.64 19.29 2.61
CA GLY A 25 10.82 20.39 1.69
C GLY A 25 9.62 20.60 0.77
N VAL A 26 9.88 21.17 -0.41
CA VAL A 26 8.85 21.49 -1.40
C VAL A 26 8.74 20.36 -2.41
N ILE A 27 7.62 19.65 -2.39
CA ILE A 27 7.26 18.62 -3.37
C ILE A 27 6.05 19.16 -4.13
N ASP A 28 6.19 19.31 -5.45
CA ASP A 28 5.12 19.80 -6.33
C ASP A 28 4.61 21.21 -5.95
N GLY A 29 5.54 22.12 -5.65
CA GLY A 29 5.24 23.53 -5.30
C GLY A 29 4.63 23.73 -3.90
N LYS A 30 4.35 22.65 -3.15
CA LYS A 30 3.82 22.72 -1.78
C LYS A 30 4.82 22.15 -0.78
N ARG A 31 4.97 22.84 0.37
CA ARG A 31 5.79 22.35 1.48
C ARG A 31 5.11 21.13 2.11
N LYS A 32 5.77 19.97 2.10
CA LYS A 32 5.27 18.75 2.74
C LYS A 32 5.95 18.53 4.09
N LYS A 33 5.14 18.42 5.14
CA LYS A 33 5.58 18.04 6.49
C LYS A 33 4.86 16.75 6.89
N VAL A 34 5.61 15.78 7.39
CA VAL A 34 5.04 14.54 7.95
C VAL A 34 5.04 14.66 9.47
N GLU A 35 3.93 14.29 10.11
CA GLU A 35 3.81 14.17 11.56
C GLU A 35 3.04 12.90 11.91
N ARG A 36 3.62 12.04 12.75
CA ARG A 36 3.00 10.77 13.17
C ARG A 36 3.22 10.49 14.65
N ALA A 37 2.41 9.59 15.21
CA ALA A 37 2.55 9.17 16.60
C ALA A 37 3.82 8.32 16.75
N GLY A 38 4.69 8.70 17.67
CA GLY A 38 5.95 8.04 17.97
C GLY A 38 5.94 7.18 19.22
N GLY A 39 4.85 7.19 20.00
CA GLY A 39 4.68 6.32 21.18
C GLY A 39 4.25 7.07 22.43
N ASN A 40 4.45 6.45 23.60
CA ASN A 40 4.06 7.01 24.89
C ASN A 40 5.22 7.74 25.59
N THR A 41 6.46 7.52 25.17
CA THR A 41 7.64 8.21 25.69
C THR A 41 8.37 9.01 24.63
N LYS A 42 9.17 9.99 25.06
CA LYS A 42 10.03 10.78 24.18
C LYS A 42 11.01 9.90 23.42
N LYS A 43 11.57 8.89 24.09
CA LYS A 43 12.54 7.94 23.53
C LYS A 43 11.94 7.09 22.43
N ASP A 44 10.68 6.66 22.59
CA ASP A 44 9.95 5.92 21.55
C ASP A 44 9.79 6.78 20.29
N ALA A 45 9.41 8.05 20.48
CA ALA A 45 9.23 8.96 19.35
C ALA A 45 10.55 9.33 18.66
N GLU A 46 11.65 9.43 19.39
CA GLU A 46 12.99 9.64 18.80
C GLU A 46 13.46 8.40 18.03
N LYS A 47 13.13 7.20 18.52
CA LYS A 47 13.39 5.95 17.81
C LYS A 47 12.59 5.88 16.51
N ALA A 48 11.29 6.13 16.58
CA ALA A 48 10.40 6.17 15.42
C ALA A 48 10.82 7.24 14.39
N LEU A 49 11.26 8.41 14.85
CA LEU A 49 11.83 9.45 13.97
C LEU A 49 13.07 8.95 13.24
N ARG A 50 14.00 8.29 13.94
CA ARG A 50 15.24 7.77 13.36
C ARG A 50 14.95 6.67 12.34
N GLU A 51 14.01 5.79 12.63
CA GLU A 51 13.57 4.73 11.70
C GLU A 51 12.95 5.33 10.44
N ALA A 52 12.04 6.31 10.59
CA ALA A 52 11.42 7.00 9.48
C ALA A 52 12.44 7.75 8.58
N LEU A 53 13.42 8.43 9.19
CA LEU A 53 14.50 9.10 8.46
C LEU A 53 15.42 8.10 7.74
N LYS A 54 15.76 6.97 8.38
CA LYS A 54 16.57 5.91 7.75
C LYS A 54 15.84 5.28 6.56
N GLU A 55 14.54 5.04 6.70
CA GLU A 55 13.71 4.53 5.59
C GLU A 55 13.71 5.49 4.41
N TYR A 56 13.59 6.80 4.68
CA TYR A 56 13.69 7.84 3.67
C TYR A 56 15.03 7.89 2.94
N GLU A 57 16.14 7.91 3.70
CA GLU A 57 17.48 8.00 3.11
C GLU A 57 17.79 6.81 2.21
N ASN A 58 17.30 5.62 2.57
CA ASN A 58 17.53 4.40 1.80
C ASN A 58 16.66 4.31 0.53
N THR A 59 15.49 4.94 0.50
CA THR A 59 14.50 4.75 -0.56
C THR A 59 14.19 6.01 -1.39
N GLY A 60 14.61 7.19 -0.92
CA GLY A 60 14.33 8.49 -1.55
C GLY A 60 12.86 8.91 -1.54
N ILE A 61 12.00 8.12 -0.91
CA ILE A 61 10.56 8.30 -0.88
C ILE A 61 10.13 7.98 0.56
N MET A 62 9.59 8.97 1.28
CA MET A 62 8.82 8.61 2.46
C MET A 62 7.62 7.86 1.94
N PHE A 63 7.54 6.58 2.27
CA PHE A 63 6.27 5.90 2.26
C PHE A 63 5.36 6.67 3.25
N ASP A 64 4.55 7.58 2.71
CA ASP A 64 3.17 7.65 3.18
C ASP A 64 2.69 6.21 3.12
N GLU A 65 2.58 5.58 4.29
CA GLU A 65 2.25 4.17 4.46
C GLU A 65 1.21 3.77 3.43
N CYS A 66 1.62 3.14 2.30
CA CYS A 66 0.84 3.07 1.06
C CYS A 66 -0.67 3.07 1.33
N GLU A 67 -1.28 4.26 1.30
CA GLU A 67 -2.72 4.43 1.55
C GLU A 67 -3.54 3.84 0.39
N MET A 68 -2.85 3.49 -0.69
CA MET A 68 -3.41 2.82 -1.84
C MET A 68 -4.18 1.57 -1.40
N ASN A 69 -5.47 1.62 -1.69
CA ASN A 69 -6.33 0.46 -1.51
C ASN A 69 -6.06 -0.55 -2.63
N LEU A 70 -6.46 -1.79 -2.39
CA LEU A 70 -6.26 -2.86 -3.36
C LEU A 70 -6.94 -2.55 -4.70
N ALA A 71 -8.09 -1.87 -4.72
CA ALA A 71 -8.78 -1.54 -5.95
C ALA A 71 -7.95 -0.60 -6.84
N GLU A 72 -7.39 0.47 -6.27
CA GLU A 72 -6.51 1.43 -6.93
C GLU A 72 -5.24 0.75 -7.45
N TYR A 73 -4.66 -0.14 -6.64
CA TYR A 73 -3.49 -0.90 -7.05
C TYR A 73 -3.79 -1.79 -8.25
N LEU A 74 -4.91 -2.52 -8.23
CA LEU A 74 -5.30 -3.40 -9.33
C LEU A 74 -5.56 -2.61 -10.61
N ASP A 75 -6.13 -1.40 -10.53
CA ASP A 75 -6.29 -0.51 -11.68
C ASP A 75 -4.94 -0.03 -12.22
N PHE A 76 -4.02 0.35 -11.33
CA PHE A 76 -2.67 0.71 -11.73
C PHE A 76 -1.94 -0.45 -12.40
N TRP A 77 -1.94 -1.63 -11.78
CA TRP A 77 -1.31 -2.84 -12.29
C TRP A 77 -1.92 -3.27 -13.63
N PHE A 78 -3.24 -3.20 -13.76
CA PHE A 78 -3.92 -3.53 -15.01
C PHE A 78 -3.46 -2.60 -16.15
N ASN A 79 -3.51 -1.29 -15.92
CA ASN A 79 -3.18 -0.30 -16.95
C ASN A 79 -1.69 -0.27 -17.31
N LYS A 80 -0.80 -0.43 -16.32
CA LYS A 80 0.64 -0.31 -16.54
C LYS A 80 1.32 -1.62 -16.93
N TYR A 81 0.78 -2.77 -16.53
CA TYR A 81 1.41 -4.06 -16.76
C TYR A 81 0.57 -4.96 -17.66
N VAL A 82 -0.70 -5.17 -17.34
CA VAL A 82 -1.55 -6.16 -18.04
C VAL A 82 -1.80 -5.74 -19.49
N ILE A 83 -2.11 -4.46 -19.74
CA ILE A 83 -2.36 -3.96 -21.11
C ILE A 83 -1.11 -4.12 -22.00
N LEU A 84 0.09 -3.91 -21.47
CA LEU A 84 1.33 -3.95 -22.24
C LEU A 84 1.87 -5.36 -22.45
N ASN A 85 1.68 -6.26 -21.48
CA ASN A 85 2.37 -7.55 -21.44
C ASN A 85 1.47 -8.75 -21.71
N CYS A 86 0.14 -8.60 -21.66
CA CYS A 86 -0.79 -9.72 -21.81
C CYS A 86 -1.58 -9.64 -23.13
N LYS A 87 -1.95 -10.81 -23.68
CA LYS A 87 -2.85 -10.89 -24.84
C LYS A 87 -4.26 -10.48 -24.45
N TYR A 88 -5.05 -9.99 -25.42
CA TYR A 88 -6.41 -9.49 -25.23
C TYR A 88 -7.31 -10.39 -24.36
N ASN A 89 -7.37 -11.70 -24.66
CA ASN A 89 -8.19 -12.64 -23.89
C ASN A 89 -7.78 -12.71 -22.41
N THR A 90 -6.48 -12.62 -22.11
CA THR A 90 -5.98 -12.58 -20.74
C THR A 90 -6.33 -11.26 -20.06
N GLN A 91 -6.26 -10.14 -20.79
CA GLN A 91 -6.67 -8.83 -20.28
C GLN A 91 -8.15 -8.84 -19.89
N GLU A 92 -9.04 -9.34 -20.75
CA GLU A 92 -10.47 -9.40 -20.44
C GLU A 92 -10.79 -10.37 -19.31
N SER A 93 -10.16 -11.54 -19.29
CA SER A 93 -10.31 -12.48 -18.17
C SER A 93 -9.90 -11.82 -16.85
N TYR A 94 -8.75 -11.15 -16.80
CA TYR A 94 -8.31 -10.44 -15.60
C TYR A 94 -9.27 -9.32 -15.21
N ARG A 95 -9.75 -8.53 -16.17
CA ARG A 95 -10.71 -7.44 -15.91
C ARG A 95 -11.97 -7.97 -15.24
N ILE A 96 -12.55 -9.02 -15.80
CA ILE A 96 -13.78 -9.66 -15.27
C ILE A 96 -13.55 -10.13 -13.84
N HIS A 97 -12.50 -10.91 -13.58
CA HIS A 97 -12.27 -11.44 -12.22
C HIS A 97 -11.92 -10.35 -11.20
N ILE A 98 -11.18 -9.31 -11.61
CA ILE A 98 -10.90 -8.14 -10.76
C ILE A 98 -12.20 -7.43 -10.38
N GLN A 99 -13.06 -7.10 -11.35
CA GLN A 99 -14.27 -6.33 -11.13
C GLN A 99 -15.36 -7.13 -10.41
N THR A 100 -15.54 -8.41 -10.75
CA THR A 100 -16.64 -9.23 -10.23
C THR A 100 -16.31 -9.89 -8.88
N HIS A 101 -15.03 -10.17 -8.60
CA HIS A 101 -14.67 -10.95 -7.41
C HIS A 101 -13.74 -10.21 -6.45
N ILE A 102 -12.63 -9.66 -6.96
CA ILE A 102 -11.56 -9.16 -6.09
C ILE A 102 -11.93 -7.79 -5.53
N LYS A 103 -12.32 -6.82 -6.37
CA LYS A 103 -12.67 -5.47 -5.91
C LYS A 103 -13.86 -5.45 -4.94
N PRO A 104 -14.98 -6.17 -5.16
CA PRO A 104 -16.11 -6.14 -4.24
C PRO A 104 -15.76 -6.70 -2.85
N ALA A 105 -14.90 -7.70 -2.79
CA ALA A 105 -14.57 -8.38 -1.53
C ALA A 105 -13.37 -7.74 -0.80
N LEU A 106 -12.32 -7.41 -1.54
CA LEU A 106 -11.03 -7.01 -0.99
C LEU A 106 -10.59 -5.60 -1.39
N GLY A 107 -11.27 -4.96 -2.35
CA GLY A 107 -10.84 -3.69 -2.94
C GLY A 107 -10.71 -2.53 -1.95
N HIS A 108 -11.49 -2.54 -0.87
CA HIS A 108 -11.47 -1.53 0.19
C HIS A 108 -10.32 -1.73 1.20
N TYR A 109 -9.69 -2.91 1.22
CA TYR A 109 -8.54 -3.13 2.08
C TYR A 109 -7.34 -2.33 1.57
N LYS A 110 -6.61 -1.73 2.50
CA LYS A 110 -5.29 -1.17 2.19
C LYS A 110 -4.33 -2.29 1.88
N LEU A 111 -3.42 -2.10 0.92
CA LEU A 111 -2.42 -3.11 0.58
C LEU A 111 -1.65 -3.61 1.82
N LYS A 112 -1.27 -2.70 2.73
CA LYS A 112 -0.57 -3.03 3.99
C LYS A 112 -1.36 -3.93 4.96
N SER A 113 -2.69 -3.95 4.83
CA SER A 113 -3.58 -4.74 5.70
C SER A 113 -3.88 -6.13 5.14
N LEU A 114 -3.49 -6.40 3.89
CA LEU A 114 -3.68 -7.70 3.29
C LEU A 114 -2.63 -8.66 3.82
N THR A 115 -3.09 -9.71 4.51
CA THR A 115 -2.24 -10.80 4.97
C THR A 115 -2.47 -12.04 4.11
N PRO A 116 -1.50 -12.97 4.05
CA PRO A 116 -1.69 -14.26 3.38
C PRO A 116 -2.92 -15.01 3.90
N ALA A 117 -3.23 -14.90 5.20
CA ALA A 117 -4.42 -15.50 5.80
C ALA A 117 -5.72 -14.87 5.25
N THR A 118 -5.77 -13.54 5.11
CA THR A 118 -6.93 -12.85 4.52
C THR A 118 -7.17 -13.31 3.08
N LEU A 119 -6.09 -13.40 2.28
CA LEU A 119 -6.17 -13.87 0.89
C LEU A 119 -6.61 -15.34 0.80
N GLN A 120 -6.06 -16.20 1.64
CA GLN A 120 -6.43 -17.62 1.69
C GLN A 120 -7.89 -17.80 2.11
N ASN A 121 -8.37 -17.02 3.09
CA ASN A 121 -9.76 -17.05 3.51
C ASN A 121 -10.71 -16.63 2.39
N PHE A 122 -10.34 -15.62 1.60
CA PHE A 122 -11.10 -15.22 0.42
C PHE A 122 -11.19 -16.35 -0.63
N ILE A 123 -10.07 -17.02 -0.93
CA ILE A 123 -10.05 -18.16 -1.85
C ILE A 123 -10.90 -19.32 -1.32
N ASN A 124 -10.80 -19.63 -0.04
CA ASN A 124 -11.60 -20.68 0.61
C ASN A 124 -13.10 -20.34 0.56
N ALA A 125 -13.47 -19.08 0.76
CA ALA A 125 -14.85 -18.62 0.64
C ALA A 125 -15.39 -18.83 -0.78
N LYS A 126 -14.60 -18.47 -1.81
CA LYS A 126 -14.98 -18.72 -3.21
C LYS A 126 -15.08 -20.21 -3.54
N PHE A 127 -14.18 -21.04 -3.02
CA PHE A 127 -14.28 -22.49 -3.18
C PHE A 127 -15.58 -23.04 -2.58
N ARG A 128 -15.95 -22.60 -1.37
CA ARG A 128 -17.20 -23.00 -0.69
C ARG A 128 -18.47 -22.53 -1.40
N SER A 129 -18.38 -21.47 -2.22
CA SER A 129 -19.48 -21.01 -3.07
C SER A 129 -19.57 -21.77 -4.41
N ASN A 130 -18.93 -22.94 -4.55
CA ASN A 130 -18.96 -23.80 -5.74
C ASN A 130 -18.42 -23.13 -7.03
N TYR A 131 -17.49 -22.19 -6.92
CA TYR A 131 -16.78 -21.68 -8.10
C TYR A 131 -15.83 -22.74 -8.67
N SER A 132 -15.70 -22.78 -9.99
CA SER A 132 -14.83 -23.74 -10.69
C SER A 132 -13.37 -23.58 -10.30
N GLN A 133 -12.61 -24.68 -10.36
CA GLN A 133 -11.17 -24.67 -10.09
C GLN A 133 -10.42 -23.70 -11.03
N SER A 134 -10.81 -23.66 -12.30
CA SER A 134 -10.26 -22.72 -13.30
C SER A 134 -10.45 -21.25 -12.88
N THR A 135 -11.62 -20.89 -12.34
CA THR A 135 -11.88 -19.54 -11.83
C THR A 135 -10.96 -19.21 -10.65
N LEU A 136 -10.78 -20.16 -9.74
CA LEU A 136 -9.92 -19.99 -8.57
C LEU A 136 -8.43 -19.85 -8.95
N GLU A 137 -7.98 -20.55 -9.99
CA GLU A 137 -6.62 -20.45 -10.50
C GLU A 137 -6.32 -19.06 -11.08
N VAL A 138 -7.26 -18.50 -11.86
CA VAL A 138 -7.10 -17.14 -12.40
C VAL A 138 -7.08 -16.11 -11.27
N ILE A 139 -8.00 -16.22 -10.30
CA ILE A 139 -8.01 -15.33 -9.12
C ILE A 139 -6.69 -15.44 -8.34
N ARG A 140 -6.18 -16.66 -8.10
CA ARG A 140 -4.87 -16.86 -7.47
C ARG A 140 -3.73 -16.24 -8.27
N ALA A 141 -3.75 -16.37 -9.60
CA ALA A 141 -2.72 -15.79 -10.46
C ALA A 141 -2.68 -14.26 -10.35
N ILE A 142 -3.85 -13.61 -10.25
CA ILE A 142 -3.95 -12.16 -10.03
C ILE A 142 -3.45 -11.78 -8.63
N LEU A 143 -3.91 -12.48 -7.59
CA LEU A 143 -3.52 -12.17 -6.19
C LEU A 143 -2.03 -12.39 -5.92
N LYS A 144 -1.35 -13.26 -6.68
CA LYS A 144 0.12 -13.42 -6.63
C LYS A 144 0.90 -12.21 -7.15
N LYS A 145 0.23 -11.23 -7.76
CA LYS A 145 0.85 -10.00 -8.28
C LYS A 145 0.77 -8.84 -7.30
N LEU A 146 0.08 -9.04 -6.18
CA LEU A 146 0.10 -8.16 -5.00
C LEU A 146 1.41 -8.34 -4.23
#